data_AF-A0A8J4XGF8-F1
#
_entry.id   AF-A0A8J4XGF8-F1
#
_cell.length_a   1.000
_cell.length_b   1.000
_cell.length_c   1.000
_cell.angle_alpha   90.00
_cell.angle_beta   90.00
_cell.angle_gamma   90.00
#
_symmetry.space_group_name_H-M   'P 1'
#
loop_
_entity.id
_entity.type
_entity.pdbx_description
1 polymer ?
#
loop_
_entity_poly.entity_id
_entity_poly.type
_entity_poly.pdbx_seq_one_letter_code
_entity_poly.pdbx_strand_id
1 'polypeptide(L)'
;MGHDMVDTQTFSWPMGFGLSVLDLEGLDESSHSPDMKPLSAISDYTTLSGMEYAPSLGPSETTHMMDLTHMYSYRAQENNYRAHENNYRLQENSYRPQESSYRSQETSYRPQENSYRSQENSYRPQENSYGTQESCYRAHGSSYRAQESSYRAQESSYRAQESSYRSHDISYRPQESSYRTQEENYKVQETQNSIKLEPESPPQYAENSLAFTKQQEDASTSVLNIECRVCGDKASGFHYGVHACEGCKGFFRRTIRLKLVYDHCDLHCRIHKKSRNKCQYCRFQKCLMVGMSHNAIRFGRMPQAEKEKLLAEVSSDLEHMHPEAADLRTLAKQLYESYLKNFPLTKAKARAILSGKTNDNAPFVIHDMKSLLEGEQFINCRQIPRQDHHRRLNMSSVQSDLQREVELRFFHSCQSRSAESVSEVTEFAKSIPGFLNLDLNDQVTLLKYAVIEVIIIMMSPLMNKDGTLISYGQIFMTREFLKSLRKPFSEMMEPKFEFSVKFNMLELDDSDMALFLAVIILSG
;
A
#
# COMPACT_ATOMS: atom_id res chain seq x y z
N MET A 1 -32.74 -39.39 -26.65
CA MET A 1 -31.68 -40.21 -26.03
C MET A 1 -30.36 -39.74 -26.61
N GLY A 2 -29.43 -39.34 -25.74
CA GLY A 2 -28.15 -38.73 -26.12
C GLY A 2 -27.86 -37.50 -25.26
N HIS A 3 -27.56 -37.73 -23.98
CA HIS A 3 -26.95 -36.75 -23.09
C HIS A 3 -25.43 -36.88 -23.28
N ASP A 4 -24.80 -35.91 -23.93
CA ASP A 4 -23.34 -35.75 -23.86
C ASP A 4 -23.03 -34.64 -22.85
N MET A 5 -22.49 -35.07 -21.72
CA MET A 5 -21.88 -34.21 -20.72
C MET A 5 -20.57 -33.67 -21.31
N VAL A 6 -20.48 -32.36 -21.48
CA VAL A 6 -19.20 -31.71 -21.77
C VAL A 6 -18.56 -31.37 -20.43
N ASP A 7 -17.48 -32.08 -20.13
CA ASP A 7 -16.59 -31.82 -19.00
C ASP A 7 -16.21 -30.33 -18.94
N THR A 8 -16.62 -29.65 -17.88
CA THR A 8 -16.02 -28.38 -17.44
C THR A 8 -14.61 -28.66 -16.91
N GLN A 9 -13.65 -28.85 -17.83
CA GLN A 9 -12.24 -28.63 -17.50
C GLN A 9 -12.04 -27.12 -17.33
N THR A 10 -11.69 -26.75 -16.10
CA THR A 10 -11.17 -25.43 -15.72
C THR A 10 -10.09 -25.00 -16.72
N PHE A 11 -10.34 -23.91 -17.45
CA PHE A 11 -9.34 -23.22 -18.26
C PHE A 11 -8.22 -22.73 -17.33
N SER A 12 -7.16 -23.52 -17.21
CA SER A 12 -5.91 -23.13 -16.57
C SER A 12 -5.21 -22.14 -17.51
N TRP A 13 -5.38 -20.86 -17.24
CA TRP A 13 -4.58 -19.83 -17.86
C TRP A 13 -3.10 -20.09 -17.52
N PRO A 14 -2.20 -20.23 -18.50
CA PRO A 14 -0.78 -20.29 -18.23
C PRO A 14 -0.32 -18.88 -17.89
N MET A 15 -0.57 -18.47 -16.64
CA MET A 15 0.17 -17.41 -15.99
C MET A 15 1.60 -17.94 -15.90
N GLY A 16 2.44 -17.54 -16.86
CA GLY A 16 3.86 -17.83 -16.88
C GLY A 16 4.61 -17.08 -15.78
N PHE A 17 4.20 -17.27 -14.52
CA PHE A 17 4.89 -17.03 -13.26
C PHE A 17 4.16 -17.79 -12.14
N GLY A 18 3.78 -19.04 -12.41
CA GLY A 18 3.49 -20.02 -11.37
C GLY A 18 4.76 -20.81 -11.12
N LEU A 19 5.46 -20.58 -10.01
CA LEU A 19 6.35 -21.60 -9.48
C LEU A 19 5.48 -22.83 -9.22
N SER A 20 5.66 -23.88 -10.01
CA SER A 20 5.05 -25.16 -9.69
C SER A 20 5.70 -25.65 -8.40
N VAL A 21 4.97 -26.41 -7.58
CA VAL A 21 5.52 -27.05 -6.37
C VAL A 21 6.73 -27.96 -6.70
N LEU A 22 6.90 -28.33 -7.96
CA LEU A 22 8.00 -29.16 -8.46
C LEU A 22 9.27 -28.35 -8.79
N ASP A 23 9.22 -27.02 -8.87
CA ASP A 23 10.40 -26.18 -9.13
C ASP A 23 11.14 -25.74 -7.85
N LEU A 24 10.67 -26.18 -6.68
CA LEU A 24 11.27 -25.87 -5.37
C LEU A 24 12.00 -27.04 -4.71
N GLU A 25 11.96 -28.24 -5.30
CA GLU A 25 12.75 -29.41 -4.86
C GLU A 25 13.99 -29.68 -5.74
N GLY A 26 14.21 -28.87 -6.77
CA GLY A 26 15.23 -29.13 -7.80
C GLY A 26 16.48 -28.25 -7.76
N LEU A 27 16.83 -27.62 -6.63
CA LEU A 27 18.08 -26.84 -6.50
C LEU A 27 18.62 -26.90 -5.07
N ASP A 28 19.08 -28.07 -4.65
CA ASP A 28 20.09 -28.16 -3.59
C ASP A 28 20.93 -29.43 -3.79
N GLU A 29 21.92 -29.38 -4.68
CA GLU A 29 23.14 -30.20 -4.61
C GLU A 29 24.23 -29.58 -5.50
N SER A 30 25.15 -28.83 -4.89
CA SER A 30 26.57 -28.79 -5.30
C SER A 30 27.42 -28.06 -4.25
N SER A 31 27.38 -28.54 -3.02
CA SER A 31 28.47 -28.33 -2.07
C SER A 31 29.38 -29.57 -2.10
N HIS A 32 30.36 -29.57 -3.00
CA HIS A 32 31.47 -30.52 -2.92
C HIS A 32 32.37 -30.12 -1.73
N SER A 33 32.27 -30.88 -0.64
CA SER A 33 33.35 -31.03 0.33
C SER A 33 33.41 -32.51 0.72
N PRO A 34 34.51 -33.23 0.44
CA PRO A 34 34.64 -34.61 0.85
C PRO A 34 35.14 -34.65 2.30
N ASP A 35 34.30 -35.11 3.22
CA ASP A 35 34.76 -35.49 4.56
C ASP A 35 34.85 -37.02 4.63
N MET A 36 36.09 -37.48 4.81
CA MET A 36 36.51 -38.87 4.98
C MET A 36 36.32 -39.27 6.44
N LYS A 37 35.77 -40.47 6.69
CA LYS A 37 36.01 -41.36 7.86
C LYS A 37 35.07 -42.59 7.79
N PRO A 38 35.38 -43.74 8.45
CA PRO A 38 36.69 -44.33 8.71
C PRO A 38 36.70 -45.89 8.61
N LEU A 39 37.90 -46.46 8.86
CA LEU A 39 38.23 -47.78 9.43
C LEU A 39 38.45 -49.02 8.54
N SER A 40 39.68 -49.53 8.73
CA SER A 40 40.11 -50.93 8.96
C SER A 40 40.07 -51.95 7.81
N ALA A 41 41.30 -52.29 7.39
CA ALA A 41 41.85 -53.62 7.09
C ALA A 41 40.89 -54.81 7.05
N ILE A 42 40.96 -55.59 5.95
CA ILE A 42 41.01 -57.05 5.97
C ILE A 42 41.90 -57.49 4.78
N SER A 43 42.97 -58.18 5.15
CA SER A 43 43.79 -59.04 4.32
C SER A 43 43.01 -60.32 3.96
N ASP A 44 43.08 -60.78 2.72
CA ASP A 44 42.86 -62.20 2.39
C ASP A 44 43.46 -62.53 1.02
N TYR A 45 44.59 -63.23 1.01
CA TYR A 45 44.98 -64.11 -0.09
C TYR A 45 45.62 -65.39 0.49
N THR A 46 44.76 -66.39 0.63
CA THR A 46 44.88 -67.83 0.39
C THR A 46 46.26 -68.50 0.42
N THR A 47 46.35 -69.45 1.36
CA THR A 47 47.28 -70.57 1.56
C THR A 47 47.50 -71.46 0.33
N LEU A 48 48.72 -72.01 0.14
CA LEU A 48 48.96 -73.46 -0.08
C LEU A 48 50.45 -73.85 -0.24
N SER A 49 50.81 -74.88 0.54
CA SER A 49 51.84 -75.92 0.32
C SER A 49 53.26 -75.72 0.85
N GLY A 50 53.72 -76.72 1.62
CA GLY A 50 55.14 -76.97 1.91
C GLY A 50 55.41 -77.57 3.28
N MET A 51 55.39 -78.91 3.36
CA MET A 51 55.58 -79.72 4.57
C MET A 51 56.98 -79.62 5.20
N GLU A 52 57.02 -79.93 6.49
CA GLU A 52 58.19 -80.13 7.35
C GLU A 52 59.30 -80.98 6.71
N TYR A 53 60.56 -80.67 7.00
CA TYR A 53 61.54 -81.60 7.60
C TYR A 53 62.81 -80.82 8.00
N ALA A 54 63.17 -80.87 9.28
CA ALA A 54 64.46 -80.43 9.78
C ALA A 54 65.58 -81.39 9.33
N PRO A 55 66.85 -80.94 9.29
CA PRO A 55 67.70 -81.33 10.39
C PRO A 55 68.65 -80.22 10.90
N SER A 56 68.91 -80.32 12.19
CA SER A 56 69.91 -79.59 12.99
C SER A 56 71.34 -79.63 12.41
N LEU A 57 72.07 -78.51 12.53
CA LEU A 57 73.53 -78.37 12.78
C LEU A 57 73.86 -76.85 12.72
N GLY A 58 74.29 -76.20 13.81
CA GLY A 58 75.71 -75.96 14.14
C GLY A 58 76.11 -74.49 13.84
N PRO A 59 76.65 -73.70 14.78
CA PRO A 59 76.76 -72.24 14.62
C PRO A 59 78.11 -71.81 14.03
N SER A 60 78.13 -71.34 12.77
CA SER A 60 79.25 -70.53 12.27
C SER A 60 78.99 -69.79 10.95
N GLU A 61 77.83 -69.17 10.73
CA GLU A 61 77.62 -68.28 9.55
C GLU A 61 76.70 -67.06 9.84
N THR A 62 76.75 -66.50 11.05
CA THR A 62 75.90 -65.33 11.39
C THR A 62 76.48 -63.98 10.97
N THR A 63 77.74 -63.90 10.53
CA THR A 63 78.38 -62.60 10.27
C THR A 63 78.27 -62.11 8.82
N HIS A 64 78.05 -63.00 7.83
CA HIS A 64 78.01 -62.61 6.41
C HIS A 64 76.60 -62.31 5.87
N MET A 65 75.54 -62.80 6.54
CA MET A 65 74.15 -62.48 6.19
C MET A 65 73.74 -61.06 6.62
N MET A 66 74.27 -60.53 7.72
CA MET A 66 73.86 -59.22 8.24
C MET A 66 74.24 -58.05 7.31
N ASP A 67 75.35 -58.19 6.55
CA ASP A 67 75.88 -57.12 5.69
C ASP A 67 75.10 -56.98 4.36
N LEU A 68 74.64 -58.11 3.79
CA LEU A 68 73.78 -58.09 2.60
C LEU A 68 72.39 -57.50 2.91
N THR A 69 71.80 -57.84 4.07
CA THR A 69 70.49 -57.32 4.46
C THR A 69 70.52 -55.80 4.71
N HIS A 70 71.63 -55.28 5.23
CA HIS A 70 71.83 -53.84 5.41
C HIS A 70 71.96 -53.09 4.07
N MET A 71 72.64 -53.67 3.07
CA MET A 71 72.80 -53.04 1.76
C MET A 71 71.51 -53.04 0.93
N TYR A 72 70.71 -54.11 1.00
CA TYR A 72 69.38 -54.16 0.36
C TYR A 72 68.35 -53.24 1.03
N SER A 73 68.38 -53.10 2.36
CA SER A 73 67.51 -52.17 3.08
C SER A 73 67.86 -50.71 2.79
N TYR A 74 69.16 -50.36 2.70
CA TYR A 74 69.58 -49.01 2.30
C TYR A 74 69.11 -48.64 0.88
N ARG A 75 69.25 -49.58 -0.07
CA ARG A 75 68.83 -49.35 -1.47
C ARG A 75 67.31 -49.26 -1.62
N ALA A 76 66.55 -50.02 -0.83
CA ALA A 76 65.09 -49.89 -0.76
C ALA A 76 64.64 -48.56 -0.13
N GLN A 77 65.39 -48.05 0.85
CA GLN A 77 65.12 -46.77 1.48
C GLN A 77 65.44 -45.59 0.54
N GLU A 78 66.53 -45.66 -0.22
CA GLU A 78 66.88 -44.66 -1.23
C GLU A 78 65.83 -44.56 -2.36
N ASN A 79 65.31 -45.70 -2.82
CA ASN A 79 64.24 -45.74 -3.82
C ASN A 79 62.92 -45.15 -3.28
N ASN A 80 62.61 -45.36 -1.99
CA ASN A 80 61.47 -44.72 -1.34
C ASN A 80 61.64 -43.20 -1.24
N TYR A 81 62.83 -42.71 -0.90
CA TYR A 81 63.11 -41.27 -0.86
C TYR A 81 62.96 -40.62 -2.25
N ARG A 82 63.48 -41.25 -3.31
CA ARG A 82 63.32 -40.75 -4.69
C ARG A 82 61.87 -40.76 -5.15
N ALA A 83 61.09 -41.78 -4.76
CA ALA A 83 59.66 -41.82 -5.06
C ALA A 83 58.89 -40.71 -4.33
N HIS A 84 59.27 -40.41 -3.08
CA HIS A 84 58.65 -39.35 -2.29
C HIS A 84 58.97 -37.96 -2.86
N GLU A 85 60.21 -37.73 -3.30
CA GLU A 85 60.64 -36.47 -3.93
C GLU A 85 59.91 -36.22 -5.26
N ASN A 86 59.72 -37.26 -6.07
CA ASN A 86 58.93 -37.17 -7.30
C ASN A 86 57.44 -36.86 -7.04
N ASN A 87 56.86 -37.40 -5.98
CA ASN A 87 55.48 -37.09 -5.57
C ASN A 87 55.34 -35.64 -5.11
N TYR A 88 56.28 -35.12 -4.31
CA TYR A 88 56.29 -33.71 -3.90
C TYR A 88 56.40 -32.78 -5.10
N ARG A 89 57.23 -33.12 -6.08
CA ARG A 89 57.42 -32.31 -7.29
C ARG A 89 56.20 -32.32 -8.23
N LEU A 90 55.48 -33.44 -8.30
CA LEU A 90 54.20 -33.53 -9.02
C LEU A 90 53.10 -32.71 -8.33
N GLN A 91 53.10 -32.71 -6.99
CA GLN A 91 52.17 -31.92 -6.19
C GLN A 91 52.45 -30.42 -6.33
N GLU A 92 53.70 -29.98 -6.31
CA GLU A 92 54.09 -28.58 -6.52
C GLU A 92 53.72 -28.07 -7.94
N ASN A 93 53.89 -28.90 -8.97
CA ASN A 93 53.48 -28.59 -10.33
C ASN A 93 51.95 -28.49 -10.51
N SER A 94 51.16 -29.11 -9.62
CA SER A 94 49.69 -29.00 -9.61
C SER A 94 49.19 -27.69 -9.01
N TYR A 95 49.94 -27.05 -8.10
CA TYR A 95 49.50 -25.82 -7.43
C TYR A 95 49.86 -24.54 -8.21
N ARG A 96 50.91 -24.60 -9.04
CA ARG A 96 51.39 -23.46 -9.84
C ARG A 96 50.34 -22.82 -10.77
N PRO A 97 49.50 -23.59 -11.49
CA PRO A 97 48.44 -23.02 -12.35
C PRO A 97 47.32 -22.34 -11.55
N GLN A 98 47.00 -22.84 -10.35
CA GLN A 98 45.99 -22.26 -9.48
C GLN A 98 46.45 -20.91 -8.92
N GLU A 99 47.71 -20.80 -8.48
CA GLU A 99 48.28 -19.55 -7.98
C GLU A 99 48.31 -18.45 -9.06
N SER A 100 48.62 -18.79 -10.32
CA SER A 100 48.54 -17.85 -11.45
C SER A 100 47.11 -17.40 -11.78
N SER A 101 46.11 -18.26 -11.55
CA SER A 101 44.69 -17.91 -11.74
C SER A 101 44.20 -16.94 -10.65
N TYR A 102 44.54 -17.19 -9.39
CA TYR A 102 44.20 -16.30 -8.28
C TYR A 102 44.85 -14.92 -8.42
N ARG A 103 46.12 -14.85 -8.84
CA ARG A 103 46.81 -13.58 -9.08
C ARG A 103 46.17 -12.76 -10.21
N SER A 104 45.68 -13.43 -11.24
CA SER A 104 45.00 -12.80 -12.38
C SER A 104 43.62 -12.26 -11.98
N GLN A 105 42.90 -12.97 -11.10
CA GLN A 105 41.65 -12.48 -10.51
C GLN A 105 41.89 -11.27 -9.60
N GLU A 106 42.92 -11.29 -8.75
CA GLU A 106 43.26 -10.17 -7.86
C GLU A 106 43.61 -8.88 -8.63
N THR A 107 44.27 -8.98 -9.79
CA THR A 107 44.50 -7.82 -10.68
C THR A 107 43.24 -7.26 -11.34
N SER A 108 42.17 -8.05 -11.45
CA SER A 108 40.88 -7.65 -12.03
C SER A 108 39.98 -6.90 -11.03
N TYR A 109 40.07 -7.21 -9.73
CA TYR A 109 39.23 -6.61 -8.69
C TYR A 109 39.73 -5.23 -8.21
N ARG A 110 41.04 -4.97 -8.33
CA ARG A 110 41.69 -3.72 -7.87
C ARG A 110 41.14 -2.43 -8.49
N PRO A 111 40.79 -2.36 -9.79
CA PRO A 111 40.15 -1.19 -10.40
C PRO A 111 38.71 -0.96 -9.92
N GLN A 112 37.95 -2.03 -9.61
CA GLN A 112 36.59 -1.92 -9.08
C GLN A 112 36.58 -1.36 -7.66
N GLU A 113 37.48 -1.81 -6.78
CA GLU A 113 37.60 -1.31 -5.41
C GLU A 113 37.92 0.21 -5.36
N ASN A 114 38.79 0.67 -6.26
CA ASN A 114 39.10 2.10 -6.40
C ASN A 114 37.92 2.93 -6.94
N SER A 115 37.05 2.34 -7.75
CA SER A 115 35.81 2.97 -8.22
C SER A 115 34.79 3.13 -7.09
N TYR A 116 34.57 2.08 -6.30
CA TYR A 116 33.67 2.12 -5.14
C TYR A 116 34.14 3.13 -4.08
N ARG A 117 35.45 3.16 -3.78
CA ARG A 117 36.03 4.12 -2.84
C ARG A 117 35.94 5.58 -3.33
N SER A 118 35.96 5.80 -4.64
CA SER A 118 35.76 7.13 -5.24
C SER A 118 34.30 7.58 -5.17
N GLN A 119 33.34 6.66 -5.31
CA GLN A 119 31.92 6.94 -5.12
C GLN A 119 31.60 7.24 -3.64
N GLU A 120 32.15 6.48 -2.70
CA GLU A 120 31.95 6.70 -1.25
C GLU A 120 32.43 8.09 -0.80
N ASN A 121 33.55 8.56 -1.33
CA ASN A 121 34.05 9.92 -1.07
C ASN A 121 33.17 11.03 -1.66
N SER A 122 32.33 10.73 -2.66
CA SER A 122 31.37 11.69 -3.25
C SER A 122 30.07 11.80 -2.45
N TYR A 123 29.68 10.79 -1.67
CA TYR A 123 28.43 10.78 -0.89
C TYR A 123 28.58 11.43 0.49
N ARG A 124 29.80 11.43 1.05
CA ARG A 124 30.10 11.97 2.38
C ARG A 124 29.70 13.45 2.61
N PRO A 125 29.84 14.38 1.63
CA PRO A 125 29.38 15.77 1.78
C PRO A 125 27.85 15.91 1.77
N GLN A 126 27.12 15.01 1.09
CA GLN A 126 25.66 15.02 1.04
C GLN A 126 25.05 14.57 2.38
N GLU A 127 25.66 13.58 3.03
CA GLU A 127 25.21 13.08 4.34
C GLU A 127 25.26 14.17 5.43
N ASN A 128 26.31 14.99 5.42
CA ASN A 128 26.43 16.17 6.30
C ASN A 128 25.35 17.23 6.02
N SER A 129 24.95 17.42 4.75
CA SER A 129 23.86 18.32 4.38
C SER A 129 22.50 17.84 4.89
N TYR A 130 22.24 16.52 4.82
CA TYR A 130 21.02 15.93 5.38
C TYR A 130 20.97 16.03 6.91
N GLY A 131 22.10 15.84 7.60
CA GLY A 131 22.20 16.01 9.06
C GLY A 131 21.91 17.45 9.52
N THR A 132 22.37 18.46 8.78
CA THR A 132 22.00 19.85 9.06
C THR A 132 20.52 20.12 8.82
N GLN A 133 19.92 19.51 7.79
CA GLN A 133 18.51 19.69 7.47
C GLN A 133 17.59 19.02 8.52
N GLU A 134 17.97 17.84 9.04
CA GLU A 134 17.25 17.17 10.14
C GLU A 134 17.25 18.01 11.42
N SER A 135 18.37 18.66 11.73
CA SER A 135 18.48 19.56 12.89
C SER A 135 17.54 20.76 12.78
N CYS A 136 17.37 21.33 11.58
CA CYS A 136 16.41 22.40 11.31
C CYS A 136 14.95 21.94 11.48
N TYR A 137 14.62 20.74 11.00
CA TYR A 137 13.28 20.17 11.17
C TYR A 137 12.95 19.88 12.65
N ARG A 138 13.93 19.40 13.42
CA ARG A 138 13.78 19.13 14.85
C ARG A 138 13.55 20.41 15.67
N ALA A 139 14.21 21.51 15.30
CA ALA A 139 13.97 22.84 15.86
C ALA A 139 12.55 23.35 15.53
N HIS A 140 12.10 23.20 14.28
CA HIS A 140 10.73 23.55 13.89
C HIS A 140 9.68 22.73 14.66
N GLY A 141 9.89 21.43 14.84
CA GLY A 141 8.99 20.57 15.64
C GLY A 141 8.84 21.03 17.09
N SER A 142 9.92 21.54 17.69
CA SER A 142 9.90 22.10 19.05
C SER A 142 9.08 23.39 19.12
N SER A 143 9.16 24.25 18.10
CA SER A 143 8.34 25.46 17.99
C SER A 143 6.84 25.15 17.82
N TYR A 144 6.50 24.12 17.04
CA TYR A 144 5.10 23.71 16.87
C TYR A 144 4.50 23.15 18.16
N ARG A 145 5.27 22.36 18.92
CA ARG A 145 4.83 21.81 20.22
C ARG A 145 4.59 22.91 21.26
N ALA A 146 5.42 23.97 21.25
CA ALA A 146 5.20 25.15 22.08
C ALA A 146 3.91 25.91 21.70
N GLN A 147 3.64 26.07 20.39
CA GLN A 147 2.39 26.69 19.92
C GLN A 147 1.15 25.85 20.28
N GLU A 148 1.20 24.53 20.14
CA GLU A 148 0.10 23.63 20.52
C GLU A 148 -0.23 23.76 22.01
N SER A 149 0.79 23.87 22.86
CA SER A 149 0.63 24.08 24.30
C SER A 149 -0.06 25.41 24.62
N SER A 150 0.28 26.47 23.88
CA SER A 150 -0.40 27.77 24.00
C SER A 150 -1.86 27.72 23.54
N TYR A 151 -2.18 26.97 22.48
CA TYR A 151 -3.55 26.81 22.01
C TYR A 151 -4.41 26.00 23.00
N ARG A 152 -3.88 24.94 23.61
CA ARG A 152 -4.58 24.17 24.66
C ARG A 152 -4.88 25.02 25.91
N ALA A 153 -3.98 25.91 26.28
CA ALA A 153 -4.21 26.86 27.36
C ALA A 153 -5.35 27.84 27.02
N GLN A 154 -5.39 28.35 25.79
CA GLN A 154 -6.49 29.21 25.32
C GLN A 154 -7.84 28.47 25.26
N GLU A 155 -7.87 27.22 24.80
CA GLU A 155 -9.09 26.40 24.77
C GLU A 155 -9.65 26.17 26.19
N SER A 156 -8.76 25.94 27.16
CA SER A 156 -9.13 25.80 28.57
C SER A 156 -9.75 27.08 29.13
N SER A 157 -9.22 28.25 28.76
CA SER A 157 -9.79 29.55 29.12
C SER A 157 -11.16 29.79 28.48
N TYR A 158 -11.36 29.36 27.22
CA TYR A 158 -12.66 29.49 26.54
C TYR A 158 -13.72 28.58 27.17
N ARG A 159 -13.37 27.33 27.54
CA ARG A 159 -14.30 26.43 28.25
C ARG A 159 -14.71 26.99 29.62
N ALA A 160 -13.80 27.65 30.33
CA ALA A 160 -14.10 28.35 31.59
C ALA A 160 -15.06 29.53 31.39
N GLN A 161 -14.93 30.28 30.29
CA GLN A 161 -15.87 31.34 29.94
C GLN A 161 -17.24 30.78 29.54
N GLU A 162 -17.30 29.71 28.75
CA GLU A 162 -18.56 29.07 28.34
C GLU A 162 -19.36 28.53 29.54
N SER A 163 -18.67 27.99 30.55
CA SER A 163 -19.30 27.56 31.80
C SER A 163 -19.85 28.73 32.61
N SER A 164 -19.17 29.89 32.62
CA SER A 164 -19.69 31.12 33.24
C SER A 164 -20.94 31.67 32.52
N TYR A 165 -20.97 31.62 31.18
CA TYR A 165 -22.15 32.00 30.40
C TYR A 165 -23.33 31.05 30.62
N ARG A 166 -23.10 29.74 30.69
CA ARG A 166 -24.16 28.77 31.02
C ARG A 166 -24.72 28.99 32.43
N SER A 167 -23.89 29.37 33.40
CA SER A 167 -24.37 29.75 34.73
C SER A 167 -25.23 31.02 34.70
N HIS A 168 -24.92 32.00 33.84
CA HIS A 168 -25.77 33.17 33.64
C HIS A 168 -27.12 32.79 32.99
N ASP A 169 -27.12 31.91 31.99
CA ASP A 169 -28.34 31.46 31.29
C ASP A 169 -29.34 30.74 32.23
N ILE A 170 -28.82 29.97 33.19
CA ILE A 170 -29.63 29.33 34.25
C ILE A 170 -30.30 30.37 35.17
N SER A 171 -29.69 31.55 35.36
CA SER A 171 -30.24 32.61 36.23
C SER A 171 -31.36 33.44 35.59
N TYR A 172 -31.38 33.55 34.25
CA TYR A 172 -32.41 34.32 33.51
C TYR A 172 -33.66 33.48 33.18
N ARG A 173 -33.53 32.16 33.15
CA ARG A 173 -34.62 31.22 32.83
C ARG A 173 -35.89 31.36 33.68
N PRO A 174 -35.85 31.70 34.99
CA PRO A 174 -37.06 31.93 35.80
C PRO A 174 -37.80 33.23 35.43
N GLN A 175 -37.10 34.25 34.93
CA GLN A 175 -37.71 35.51 34.52
C GLN A 175 -38.52 35.35 33.23
N GLU A 176 -38.02 34.57 32.27
CA GLU A 176 -38.70 34.28 31.01
C GLU A 176 -40.03 33.52 31.22
N SER A 177 -40.08 32.61 32.19
CA SER A 177 -41.31 31.94 32.60
C SER A 177 -42.35 32.88 33.23
N SER A 178 -41.92 33.90 33.98
CA SER A 178 -42.82 34.90 34.58
C SER A 178 -43.51 35.78 33.54
N TYR A 179 -42.79 36.17 32.48
CA TYR A 179 -43.37 36.96 31.38
C TYR A 179 -44.36 36.13 30.55
N ARG A 180 -44.09 34.84 30.35
CA ARG A 180 -44.98 33.93 29.61
C ARG A 180 -46.32 33.69 30.32
N THR A 181 -46.33 33.62 31.66
CA THR A 181 -47.57 33.50 32.44
C THR A 181 -48.40 34.79 32.45
N GLN A 182 -47.78 35.96 32.27
CA GLN A 182 -48.52 37.22 32.08
C GLN A 182 -49.19 37.27 30.71
N GLU A 183 -48.53 36.78 29.66
CA GLU A 183 -49.07 36.75 28.30
C GLU A 183 -50.29 35.80 28.17
N GLU A 184 -50.29 34.68 28.90
CA GLU A 184 -51.44 33.76 28.97
C GLU A 184 -52.63 34.36 29.73
N ASN A 185 -52.38 35.16 30.78
CA ASN A 185 -53.46 35.84 31.52
C ASN A 185 -54.15 36.94 30.68
N TYR A 186 -53.43 37.62 29.79
CA TYR A 186 -54.02 38.61 28.88
C TYR A 186 -54.95 37.94 27.83
N LYS A 187 -54.61 36.75 27.33
CA LYS A 187 -55.45 35.99 26.37
C LYS A 187 -56.73 35.42 26.97
N VAL A 188 -56.74 35.12 28.27
CA VAL A 188 -57.94 34.62 28.98
C VAL A 188 -58.97 35.73 29.21
N GLN A 189 -58.55 37.01 29.26
CA GLN A 189 -59.47 38.14 29.39
C GLN A 189 -60.20 38.48 28.07
N GLU A 190 -59.60 38.23 26.90
CA GLU A 190 -60.25 38.45 25.59
C GLU A 190 -61.35 37.41 25.29
N THR A 191 -61.30 36.22 25.89
CA THR A 191 -62.23 35.12 25.60
C THR A 191 -63.53 35.14 26.42
N GLN A 192 -63.68 36.06 27.38
CA GLN A 192 -64.92 36.23 28.14
C GLN A 192 -65.90 37.27 27.54
N ASN A 193 -65.49 38.02 26.51
CA ASN A 193 -66.29 39.08 25.91
C ASN A 193 -66.53 38.86 24.40
N SER A 194 -67.33 37.85 24.01
CA SER A 194 -68.16 37.92 22.79
C SER A 194 -69.12 36.72 22.66
N ILE A 195 -70.41 37.05 22.59
CA ILE A 195 -71.54 36.14 22.36
C ILE A 195 -72.08 36.37 20.93
N LYS A 196 -72.39 35.26 20.25
CA LYS A 196 -73.42 35.01 19.21
C LYS A 196 -73.12 35.10 17.68
N LEU A 197 -73.34 33.92 17.08
CA LEU A 197 -74.13 33.53 15.87
C LEU A 197 -73.42 33.30 14.52
N GLU A 198 -73.41 32.02 14.12
CA GLU A 198 -73.20 31.41 12.79
C GLU A 198 -74.39 31.64 11.80
N PRO A 199 -74.25 31.30 10.49
CA PRO A 199 -74.68 29.96 9.99
C PRO A 199 -73.85 29.29 8.85
N GLU A 200 -73.71 27.97 9.00
CA GLU A 200 -73.83 26.80 8.06
C GLU A 200 -73.04 26.65 6.74
N SER A 201 -72.39 25.47 6.63
CA SER A 201 -71.91 24.76 5.41
C SER A 201 -72.61 23.39 5.32
N PRO A 202 -72.67 22.69 4.15
CA PRO A 202 -71.86 21.44 3.95
C PRO A 202 -71.63 21.06 2.44
N PRO A 203 -71.08 19.88 2.03
CA PRO A 203 -70.53 18.74 2.79
C PRO A 203 -69.13 18.19 2.38
N GLN A 204 -68.73 17.25 3.24
CA GLN A 204 -67.53 16.40 3.41
C GLN A 204 -67.16 15.45 2.27
N TYR A 205 -65.85 15.10 2.20
CA TYR A 205 -65.38 13.75 1.84
C TYR A 205 -64.08 13.37 2.60
N ALA A 206 -64.22 12.28 3.37
CA ALA A 206 -63.29 11.25 3.85
C ALA A 206 -61.81 11.54 4.22
N GLU A 207 -61.48 11.18 5.47
CA GLU A 207 -60.14 10.97 6.03
C GLU A 207 -59.36 9.84 5.37
N ASN A 208 -58.03 10.00 5.31
CA ASN A 208 -57.12 8.89 5.60
C ASN A 208 -55.83 9.41 6.26
N SER A 209 -55.61 8.92 7.48
CA SER A 209 -54.47 9.14 8.35
C SER A 209 -53.17 8.57 7.77
N LEU A 210 -52.12 9.39 7.62
CA LEU A 210 -50.73 8.91 7.66
C LEU A 210 -49.81 9.98 8.27
N ALA A 211 -49.20 9.61 9.40
CA ALA A 211 -48.09 10.32 10.01
C ALA A 211 -46.91 10.42 9.03
N PHE A 212 -46.50 11.66 8.69
CA PHE A 212 -45.35 11.93 7.83
C PHE A 212 -44.15 12.44 8.63
N THR A 213 -43.29 11.48 8.98
CA THR A 213 -41.82 11.46 8.83
C THR A 213 -41.09 12.79 8.63
N LYS A 214 -40.40 13.23 9.68
CA LYS A 214 -39.46 14.38 9.74
C LYS A 214 -38.05 14.07 9.19
N GLN A 215 -37.92 13.26 8.13
CA GLN A 215 -36.59 12.78 7.66
C GLN A 215 -36.27 13.03 6.17
N GLN A 216 -37.02 13.85 5.44
CA GLN A 216 -36.86 13.97 3.99
C GLN A 216 -36.41 15.36 3.49
N GLU A 217 -35.68 16.15 4.28
CA GLU A 217 -35.08 17.41 3.80
C GLU A 217 -33.55 17.38 3.67
N ASP A 218 -32.85 16.55 4.44
CA ASP A 218 -31.37 16.53 4.42
C ASP A 218 -30.77 15.78 3.21
N ALA A 219 -31.55 14.96 2.51
CA ALA A 219 -31.10 14.20 1.34
C ALA A 219 -31.07 15.02 0.03
N SER A 220 -31.62 16.25 0.01
CA SER A 220 -31.77 17.04 -1.23
C SER A 220 -30.66 18.09 -1.44
N THR A 221 -29.74 18.22 -0.48
CA THR A 221 -28.55 19.09 -0.58
C THR A 221 -27.31 18.31 -1.02
N SER A 222 -27.34 16.97 -0.97
CA SER A 222 -26.28 16.09 -1.48
C SER A 222 -26.29 15.90 -3.01
N VAL A 223 -27.28 16.45 -3.70
CA VAL A 223 -27.52 16.21 -5.15
C VAL A 223 -26.70 17.16 -6.04
N LEU A 224 -26.07 18.20 -5.48
CA LEU A 224 -25.14 19.06 -6.22
C LEU A 224 -23.78 19.06 -5.52
N ASN A 225 -22.76 18.48 -6.17
CA ASN A 225 -21.36 18.58 -5.76
C ASN A 225 -20.84 20.01 -6.01
N ILE A 226 -21.38 20.98 -5.28
CA ILE A 226 -21.01 22.39 -5.44
C ILE A 226 -19.59 22.59 -4.92
N GLU A 227 -18.73 23.12 -5.76
CA GLU A 227 -17.33 23.39 -5.43
C GLU A 227 -17.14 24.79 -4.85
N CYS A 228 -16.12 24.94 -4.00
CA CYS A 228 -15.69 26.21 -3.46
C CYS A 228 -15.08 27.08 -4.56
N ARG A 229 -15.70 28.24 -4.83
CA ARG A 229 -15.24 29.20 -5.84
C ARG A 229 -13.80 29.71 -5.64
N VAL A 230 -13.28 29.59 -4.42
CA VAL A 230 -11.90 30.00 -4.09
C VAL A 230 -10.87 28.91 -4.40
N CYS A 231 -11.11 27.65 -3.99
CA CYS A 231 -10.07 26.61 -4.02
C CYS A 231 -10.47 25.28 -4.67
N GLY A 232 -11.70 25.15 -5.17
CA GLY A 232 -12.22 23.92 -5.79
C GLY A 232 -12.49 22.77 -4.81
N ASP A 233 -12.30 22.97 -3.50
CA ASP A 233 -12.68 21.97 -2.49
C ASP A 233 -14.22 21.93 -2.32
N LYS A 234 -14.77 20.85 -1.78
CA LYS A 234 -16.23 20.71 -1.56
C LYS A 234 -16.76 21.90 -0.75
N ALA A 235 -17.76 22.62 -1.29
CA ALA A 235 -18.40 23.70 -0.57
C ALA A 235 -19.22 23.14 0.59
N SER A 236 -19.11 23.77 1.77
CA SER A 236 -19.94 23.42 2.93
C SER A 236 -21.24 24.24 2.97
N GLY A 237 -21.36 25.25 2.10
CA GLY A 237 -22.52 26.12 2.02
C GLY A 237 -22.19 27.45 1.34
N PHE A 238 -23.11 28.39 1.49
CA PHE A 238 -22.99 29.75 1.00
C PHE A 238 -22.49 30.66 2.13
N HIS A 239 -21.22 31.07 2.07
CA HIS A 239 -20.54 31.83 3.12
C HIS A 239 -20.04 33.15 2.57
N TYR A 240 -20.38 34.26 3.26
CA TYR A 240 -19.93 35.61 2.88
C TYR A 240 -20.28 35.99 1.43
N GLY A 241 -21.42 35.53 0.91
CA GLY A 241 -21.88 35.84 -0.44
C GLY A 241 -21.43 34.86 -1.54
N VAL A 242 -20.73 33.77 -1.22
CA VAL A 242 -20.26 32.80 -2.23
C VAL A 242 -20.29 31.35 -1.73
N HIS A 243 -20.33 30.39 -2.64
CA HIS A 243 -20.08 28.98 -2.32
C HIS A 243 -18.63 28.75 -1.89
N ALA A 244 -18.45 28.33 -0.64
CA ALA A 244 -17.12 28.14 -0.05
C ALA A 244 -17.01 26.89 0.83
N CYS A 245 -15.80 26.36 0.93
CA CYS A 245 -15.47 25.31 1.89
C CYS A 245 -15.19 25.90 3.28
N GLU A 246 -15.24 25.07 4.32
CA GLU A 246 -14.93 25.49 5.70
C GLU A 246 -13.55 26.14 5.83
N GLY A 247 -12.56 25.67 5.05
CA GLY A 247 -11.21 26.22 5.06
C GLY A 247 -11.14 27.67 4.57
N CYS A 248 -11.83 28.02 3.48
CA CYS A 248 -11.83 29.37 2.94
C CYS A 248 -12.75 30.31 3.72
N LYS A 249 -13.89 29.81 4.21
CA LYS A 249 -14.76 30.52 5.15
C LYS A 249 -13.98 30.95 6.41
N GLY A 250 -13.28 30.02 7.05
CA GLY A 250 -12.50 30.31 8.25
C GLY A 250 -11.34 31.28 7.99
N PHE A 251 -10.64 31.11 6.86
CA PHE A 251 -9.55 32.00 6.44
C PHE A 251 -10.03 33.45 6.21
N PHE A 252 -11.13 33.63 5.48
CA PHE A 252 -11.71 34.95 5.22
C PHE A 252 -12.15 35.62 6.53
N ARG A 253 -12.93 34.91 7.35
CA ARG A 253 -13.38 35.39 8.67
C ARG A 253 -12.22 35.86 9.55
N ARG A 254 -11.13 35.07 9.62
CA ARG A 254 -9.95 35.38 10.42
C ARG A 254 -9.25 36.63 9.90
N THR A 255 -9.04 36.72 8.59
CA THR A 255 -8.37 37.86 7.95
C THR A 255 -9.12 39.17 8.23
N ILE A 256 -10.46 39.18 8.08
CA ILE A 256 -11.29 40.36 8.36
C ILE A 256 -11.31 40.68 9.86
N ARG A 257 -11.62 39.70 10.72
CA ARG A 257 -11.77 39.93 12.17
C ARG A 257 -10.48 40.44 12.83
N LEU A 258 -9.34 39.91 12.41
CA LEU A 258 -8.04 40.29 12.96
C LEU A 258 -7.36 41.40 12.15
N LYS A 259 -8.01 41.92 11.09
CA LYS A 259 -7.46 42.94 10.19
C LYS A 259 -6.05 42.59 9.69
N LEU A 260 -5.85 41.33 9.28
CA LEU A 260 -4.55 40.86 8.82
C LEU A 260 -4.23 41.48 7.46
N VAL A 261 -3.02 42.02 7.33
CA VAL A 261 -2.43 42.48 6.08
C VAL A 261 -1.34 41.49 5.71
N TYR A 262 -1.42 40.93 4.49
CA TYR A 262 -0.44 39.99 3.97
C TYR A 262 0.49 40.71 3.01
N ASP A 263 1.77 40.32 3.02
CA ASP A 263 2.75 40.83 2.06
C ASP A 263 2.30 40.59 0.63
N HIS A 264 2.47 41.62 -0.20
CA HIS A 264 2.07 41.60 -1.59
C HIS A 264 2.82 40.52 -2.38
N CYS A 265 2.12 39.89 -3.32
CA CYS A 265 2.67 38.85 -4.20
C CYS A 265 2.21 39.08 -5.64
N ASP A 266 3.18 39.27 -6.54
CA ASP A 266 2.99 39.49 -7.98
C ASP A 266 2.84 38.20 -8.80
N LEU A 267 3.08 37.04 -8.19
CA LEU A 267 3.13 35.75 -8.91
C LEU A 267 1.76 35.22 -9.33
N HIS A 268 0.67 35.95 -9.05
CA HIS A 268 -0.71 35.57 -9.33
C HIS A 268 -1.00 34.08 -9.03
N CYS A 269 -0.66 33.64 -7.82
CA CYS A 269 -0.63 32.22 -7.48
C CYS A 269 -1.98 31.53 -7.74
N ARG A 270 -1.95 30.39 -8.45
CA ARG A 270 -3.13 29.53 -8.65
C ARG A 270 -3.56 28.88 -7.34
N ILE A 271 -4.77 29.19 -6.90
CA ILE A 271 -5.35 28.68 -5.64
C ILE A 271 -6.23 27.45 -5.92
N HIS A 272 -5.76 26.29 -5.46
CA HIS A 272 -6.48 25.00 -5.47
C HIS A 272 -6.38 24.32 -4.10
N LYS A 273 -7.10 23.22 -3.87
CA LYS A 273 -7.21 22.54 -2.55
C LYS A 273 -5.87 22.31 -1.85
N LYS A 274 -4.83 21.89 -2.59
CA LYS A 274 -3.47 21.63 -2.07
C LYS A 274 -2.63 22.91 -1.90
N SER A 275 -2.67 23.86 -2.85
CA SER A 275 -1.87 25.08 -2.80
C SER A 275 -2.47 26.22 -1.97
N ARG A 276 -3.74 26.11 -1.54
CA ARG A 276 -4.45 27.23 -0.89
C ARG A 276 -3.78 27.80 0.36
N ASN A 277 -2.83 27.09 0.96
CA ASN A 277 -2.09 27.56 2.13
C ASN A 277 -0.68 28.08 1.78
N LYS A 278 -0.26 28.09 0.51
CA LYS A 278 1.09 28.50 0.08
C LYS A 278 1.28 30.02 0.02
N CYS A 279 0.26 30.77 -0.41
CA CYS A 279 0.29 32.23 -0.48
C CYS A 279 -1.01 32.80 0.10
N GLN A 280 -0.91 33.45 1.26
CA GLN A 280 -2.08 34.02 1.95
C GLN A 280 -2.62 35.26 1.21
N TYR A 281 -1.74 36.10 0.65
CA TYR A 281 -2.12 37.25 -0.16
C TYR A 281 -2.97 36.86 -1.36
N CYS A 282 -2.47 36.00 -2.25
CA CYS A 282 -3.22 35.59 -3.44
C CYS A 282 -4.51 34.83 -3.08
N ARG A 283 -4.53 34.07 -1.98
CA ARG A 283 -5.76 33.42 -1.50
C ARG A 283 -6.79 34.44 -1.07
N PHE A 284 -6.40 35.45 -0.30
CA PHE A 284 -7.33 36.50 0.16
C PHE A 284 -7.81 37.37 -0.99
N GLN A 285 -6.91 37.75 -1.91
CA GLN A 285 -7.29 38.44 -3.14
C GLN A 285 -8.30 37.63 -3.95
N LYS A 286 -8.09 36.31 -4.08
CA LYS A 286 -9.07 35.45 -4.76
C LYS A 286 -10.40 35.40 -4.02
N CYS A 287 -10.42 35.35 -2.68
CA CYS A 287 -11.66 35.45 -1.90
C CYS A 287 -12.45 36.72 -2.26
N LEU A 288 -11.79 37.88 -2.27
CA LEU A 288 -12.43 39.15 -2.63
C LEU A 288 -12.91 39.16 -4.09
N MET A 289 -12.08 38.70 -5.01
CA MET A 289 -12.38 38.66 -6.45
C MET A 289 -13.58 37.79 -6.79
N VAL A 290 -13.78 36.66 -6.08
CA VAL A 290 -14.97 35.81 -6.30
C VAL A 290 -16.23 36.35 -5.63
N GLY A 291 -16.14 37.46 -4.89
CA GLY A 291 -17.27 38.14 -4.26
C GLY A 291 -17.43 37.92 -2.76
N MET A 292 -16.43 37.38 -2.05
CA MET A 292 -16.54 37.26 -0.58
C MET A 292 -16.57 38.63 0.07
N SER A 293 -17.64 38.90 0.81
CA SER A 293 -17.85 40.16 1.51
C SER A 293 -18.36 39.93 2.93
N HIS A 294 -17.82 40.71 3.88
CA HIS A 294 -18.31 40.75 5.26
C HIS A 294 -19.78 41.18 5.33
N ASN A 295 -20.23 42.02 4.38
CA ASN A 295 -21.59 42.55 4.39
C ASN A 295 -22.60 41.61 3.70
N ALA A 296 -22.14 40.53 3.07
CA ALA A 296 -22.97 39.56 2.36
C ALA A 296 -23.28 38.31 3.20
N ILE A 297 -23.32 38.45 4.54
CA ILE A 297 -23.66 37.34 5.44
C ILE A 297 -25.17 37.12 5.38
N ARG A 298 -25.58 35.99 4.80
CA ARG A 298 -26.98 35.51 4.86
C ARG A 298 -27.10 34.48 5.98
N PHE A 299 -28.15 34.62 6.79
CA PHE A 299 -28.55 33.61 7.76
C PHE A 299 -29.70 32.80 7.18
N GLY A 300 -29.64 31.47 7.28
CA GLY A 300 -30.72 30.58 6.85
C GLY A 300 -30.37 29.66 5.67
N ARG A 301 -31.37 28.90 5.22
CA ARG A 301 -31.26 27.97 4.08
C ARG A 301 -31.16 28.74 2.76
N MET A 302 -30.53 28.15 1.75
CA MET A 302 -30.49 28.69 0.39
C MET A 302 -31.93 28.92 -0.11
N PRO A 303 -32.27 30.12 -0.62
CA PRO A 303 -33.57 30.35 -1.26
C PRO A 303 -33.79 29.38 -2.42
N GLN A 304 -35.00 28.85 -2.55
CA GLN A 304 -35.32 27.86 -3.58
C GLN A 304 -35.04 28.38 -5.01
N ALA A 305 -35.29 29.66 -5.26
CA ALA A 305 -34.95 30.31 -6.54
C ALA A 305 -33.44 30.30 -6.86
N GLU A 306 -32.57 30.38 -5.85
CA GLU A 306 -31.13 30.32 -6.03
C GLU A 306 -30.67 28.86 -6.28
N LYS A 307 -31.32 27.90 -5.62
CA LYS A 307 -31.12 26.46 -5.88
C LYS A 307 -31.53 26.09 -7.31
N GLU A 308 -32.70 26.55 -7.76
CA GLU A 308 -33.21 26.32 -9.11
C GLU A 308 -32.33 27.00 -10.16
N LYS A 309 -31.81 28.21 -9.88
CA LYS A 309 -30.85 28.87 -10.77
C LYS A 309 -29.55 28.08 -10.91
N LEU A 310 -29.00 27.56 -9.82
CA LEU A 310 -27.79 26.71 -9.86
C LEU A 310 -28.03 25.41 -10.62
N LEU A 311 -29.21 24.80 -10.46
CA LEU A 311 -29.62 23.62 -11.23
C LEU A 311 -29.72 23.95 -12.72
N ALA A 312 -30.33 25.07 -13.07
CA ALA A 312 -30.48 25.53 -14.45
C ALA A 312 -29.11 25.86 -15.08
N GLU A 313 -28.19 26.48 -14.34
CA GLU A 313 -26.81 26.73 -14.80
C GLU A 313 -26.08 25.40 -15.11
N VAL A 314 -26.17 24.41 -14.21
CA VAL A 314 -25.57 23.07 -14.41
C VAL A 314 -26.22 22.33 -15.60
N SER A 315 -27.53 22.45 -15.77
CA SER A 315 -28.24 21.88 -16.93
C SER A 315 -27.90 22.59 -18.24
N SER A 316 -27.75 23.91 -18.23
CA SER A 316 -27.38 24.68 -19.43
C SER A 316 -25.95 24.43 -19.89
N ASP A 317 -25.02 24.15 -18.96
CA ASP A 317 -23.67 23.66 -19.24
C ASP A 317 -23.68 22.23 -19.80
N LEU A 318 -24.75 21.45 -19.59
CA LEU A 318 -24.95 20.15 -20.23
C LEU A 318 -25.54 20.31 -21.65
N GLU A 319 -26.44 21.27 -21.84
CA GLU A 319 -27.14 21.54 -23.11
C GLU A 319 -26.28 22.28 -24.14
N HIS A 320 -25.31 23.11 -23.71
CA HIS A 320 -24.37 23.81 -24.60
C HIS A 320 -23.16 22.96 -25.03
N MET A 321 -23.13 21.67 -24.67
CA MET A 321 -22.05 20.78 -25.07
C MET A 321 -22.28 20.25 -26.47
N HIS A 322 -21.22 20.23 -27.28
CA HIS A 322 -21.23 19.59 -28.59
C HIS A 322 -21.64 18.10 -28.43
N PRO A 323 -22.47 17.53 -29.33
CA PRO A 323 -23.02 16.17 -29.19
C PRO A 323 -21.94 15.12 -28.89
N GLU A 324 -20.81 15.20 -29.60
CA GLU A 324 -19.65 14.31 -29.43
C GLU A 324 -19.00 14.40 -28.04
N ALA A 325 -19.00 15.59 -27.41
CA ALA A 325 -18.48 15.76 -26.06
C ALA A 325 -19.44 15.19 -24.99
N ALA A 326 -20.75 15.19 -25.26
CA ALA A 326 -21.74 14.57 -24.39
C ALA A 326 -21.63 13.03 -24.41
N ASP A 327 -21.37 12.45 -25.59
CA ASP A 327 -21.14 11.01 -25.74
C ASP A 327 -19.88 10.55 -24.99
N LEU A 328 -18.77 11.29 -25.13
CA LEU A 328 -17.53 11.00 -24.40
C LEU A 328 -17.71 11.08 -22.88
N ARG A 329 -18.48 12.04 -22.37
CA ARG A 329 -18.78 12.15 -20.93
C ARG A 329 -19.65 10.99 -20.45
N THR A 330 -20.58 10.53 -21.28
CA THR A 330 -21.43 9.36 -20.99
C THR A 330 -20.59 8.09 -20.91
N LEU A 331 -19.68 7.89 -21.87
CA LEU A 331 -18.72 6.79 -21.86
C LEU A 331 -17.85 6.81 -20.60
N ALA A 332 -17.26 7.97 -20.28
CA ALA A 332 -16.43 8.11 -19.09
C ALA A 332 -17.18 7.78 -17.80
N LYS A 333 -18.44 8.22 -17.68
CA LYS A 333 -19.30 7.90 -16.54
C LYS A 333 -19.60 6.41 -16.45
N GLN A 334 -19.94 5.76 -17.56
CA GLN A 334 -20.21 4.32 -17.61
C GLN A 334 -18.98 3.51 -17.15
N LEU A 335 -17.79 3.86 -17.67
CA LEU A 335 -16.55 3.18 -17.30
C LEU A 335 -16.21 3.40 -15.82
N TYR A 336 -16.40 4.62 -15.32
CA TYR A 336 -16.19 4.93 -13.90
C TYR A 336 -17.14 4.13 -12.97
N GLU A 337 -18.42 4.07 -13.30
CA GLU A 337 -19.39 3.29 -12.51
C GLU A 337 -19.07 1.80 -12.51
N SER A 338 -18.66 1.26 -13.67
CA SER A 338 -18.20 -0.12 -13.78
C SER A 338 -16.92 -0.39 -12.98
N TYR A 339 -15.97 0.56 -13.01
CA TYR A 339 -14.74 0.48 -12.21
C TYR A 339 -15.06 0.36 -10.71
N LEU A 340 -15.95 1.22 -10.19
CA LEU A 340 -16.34 1.18 -8.78
C LEU A 340 -17.05 -0.12 -8.37
N LYS A 341 -17.77 -0.74 -9.32
CA LYS A 341 -18.48 -2.00 -9.09
C LYS A 341 -17.52 -3.20 -9.04
N ASN A 342 -16.55 -3.24 -9.96
CA ASN A 342 -15.68 -4.41 -10.13
C ASN A 342 -14.47 -4.40 -9.20
N PHE A 343 -14.00 -3.22 -8.75
CA PHE A 343 -12.81 -3.11 -7.91
C PHE A 343 -13.15 -2.65 -6.49
N PRO A 344 -13.05 -3.54 -5.47
CA PRO A 344 -13.54 -3.24 -4.12
C PRO A 344 -12.72 -2.17 -3.39
N LEU A 345 -11.40 -2.13 -3.59
CA LEU A 345 -10.50 -1.16 -2.97
C LEU A 345 -10.02 -0.13 -4.00
N THR A 346 -10.79 0.95 -4.12
CA THR A 346 -10.50 2.06 -5.05
C THR A 346 -9.41 3.00 -4.53
N LYS A 347 -8.89 3.88 -5.40
CA LYS A 347 -7.89 4.88 -5.02
C LYS A 347 -8.40 5.84 -3.95
N ALA A 348 -9.66 6.26 -4.02
CA ALA A 348 -10.27 7.09 -2.99
C ALA A 348 -10.26 6.39 -1.62
N LYS A 349 -10.63 5.10 -1.56
CA LYS A 349 -10.61 4.31 -0.31
C LYS A 349 -9.19 4.14 0.21
N ALA A 350 -8.25 3.73 -0.65
CA ALA A 350 -6.85 3.57 -0.29
C ALA A 350 -6.23 4.87 0.25
N ARG A 351 -6.49 6.01 -0.41
CA ARG A 351 -6.02 7.32 0.06
C ARG A 351 -6.63 7.72 1.41
N ALA A 352 -7.90 7.38 1.66
CA ALA A 352 -8.51 7.65 2.96
C ALA A 352 -7.78 6.90 4.09
N ILE A 353 -7.50 5.61 3.87
CA ILE A 353 -6.77 4.74 4.81
C ILE A 353 -5.34 5.28 5.03
N LEU A 354 -4.58 5.49 3.94
CA LEU A 354 -3.19 5.95 4.02
C LEU A 354 -3.03 7.37 4.59
N SER A 355 -4.07 8.21 4.52
CA SER A 355 -4.04 9.55 5.10
C SER A 355 -4.59 9.62 6.53
N GLY A 356 -4.98 8.49 7.11
CA GLY A 356 -5.54 8.42 8.47
C GLY A 356 -6.86 9.16 8.63
N LYS A 357 -7.63 9.30 7.55
CA LYS A 357 -8.92 10.02 7.54
C LYS A 357 -10.13 9.10 7.65
N THR A 358 -9.91 7.79 7.78
CA THR A 358 -10.99 6.82 8.00
C THR A 358 -11.40 6.83 9.46
N ASN A 359 -12.70 6.71 9.73
CA ASN A 359 -13.22 6.53 11.08
C ASN A 359 -12.98 5.10 11.60
N ASP A 360 -12.67 4.16 10.69
CA ASP A 360 -12.39 2.76 10.99
C ASP A 360 -10.89 2.51 11.26
N ASN A 361 -10.66 1.52 12.12
CA ASN A 361 -9.38 1.07 12.66
C ASN A 361 -8.22 1.21 11.67
N ALA A 362 -7.13 1.83 12.13
CA ALA A 362 -5.88 1.90 11.37
C ALA A 362 -5.44 0.51 10.93
N PRO A 363 -4.86 0.37 9.72
CA PRO A 363 -4.44 -0.94 9.22
C PRO A 363 -3.39 -1.55 10.14
N PHE A 364 -3.46 -2.86 10.32
CA PHE A 364 -2.47 -3.62 11.06
C PHE A 364 -1.13 -3.57 10.31
N VAL A 365 -0.05 -3.15 10.98
CA VAL A 365 1.24 -2.92 10.32
C VAL A 365 2.11 -4.17 10.41
N ILE A 366 2.59 -4.65 9.26
CA ILE A 366 3.56 -5.75 9.18
C ILE A 366 4.93 -5.18 8.78
N HIS A 367 5.92 -5.34 9.65
CA HIS A 367 7.27 -4.82 9.47
C HIS A 367 8.38 -5.82 9.83
N ASP A 368 8.03 -7.00 10.32
CA ASP A 368 8.95 -8.10 10.64
C ASP A 368 8.20 -9.45 10.62
N MET A 369 8.92 -10.54 10.83
CA MET A 369 8.32 -11.87 10.87
C MET A 369 7.32 -12.07 12.02
N LYS A 370 7.52 -11.38 13.14
CA LYS A 370 6.63 -11.48 14.30
C LYS A 370 5.26 -10.86 13.98
N SER A 371 5.25 -9.66 13.45
CA SER A 371 4.04 -8.99 12.98
C SER A 371 3.40 -9.73 11.81
N LEU A 372 4.18 -10.37 10.92
CA LEU A 372 3.61 -11.23 9.86
C LEU A 372 2.84 -12.43 10.44
N LEU A 373 3.41 -13.10 11.44
CA LEU A 373 2.76 -14.21 12.16
C LEU A 373 1.46 -13.76 12.86
N GLU A 374 1.49 -12.62 13.55
CA GLU A 374 0.31 -12.04 14.21
C GLU A 374 -0.76 -11.60 13.19
N GLY A 375 -0.31 -11.13 12.02
CA GLY A 375 -1.14 -10.65 10.93
C GLY A 375 -1.77 -11.76 10.07
N GLU A 376 -1.38 -13.02 10.25
CA GLU A 376 -1.80 -14.13 9.37
C GLU A 376 -3.33 -14.27 9.28
N GLN A 377 -4.03 -14.07 10.40
CA GLN A 377 -5.49 -14.13 10.46
C GLN A 377 -6.19 -13.13 9.52
N PHE A 378 -5.53 -12.02 9.20
CA PHE A 378 -6.05 -10.99 8.31
C PHE A 378 -5.70 -11.24 6.85
N ILE A 379 -4.71 -12.10 6.54
CA ILE A 379 -4.25 -12.38 5.17
C ILE A 379 -5.21 -13.32 4.42
N ASN A 380 -6.20 -13.90 5.12
CA ASN A 380 -7.41 -14.53 4.58
C ASN A 380 -7.15 -15.53 3.44
N CYS A 381 -6.45 -16.63 3.72
CA CYS A 381 -6.32 -17.73 2.77
C CYS A 381 -7.52 -18.68 2.90
N ARG A 382 -8.48 -18.62 1.98
CA ARG A 382 -9.70 -19.48 2.01
C ARG A 382 -9.48 -20.94 1.59
N GLN A 383 -8.25 -21.36 1.24
CA GLN A 383 -8.02 -22.64 0.54
C GLN A 383 -6.70 -23.37 0.89
N ILE A 384 -6.28 -23.44 2.15
CA ILE A 384 -5.23 -24.39 2.53
C ILE A 384 -5.74 -25.27 3.67
N PRO A 385 -5.85 -26.60 3.49
CA PRO A 385 -6.02 -27.52 4.60
C PRO A 385 -4.83 -27.35 5.54
N ARG A 386 -5.08 -27.05 6.82
CA ARG A 386 -4.05 -27.18 7.86
C ARG A 386 -3.60 -28.64 7.89
N GLN A 387 -2.53 -28.97 7.18
CA GLN A 387 -1.84 -30.24 7.40
C GLN A 387 -1.03 -30.06 8.68
N ASP A 388 -1.61 -30.51 9.80
CA ASP A 388 -0.92 -30.64 11.08
C ASP A 388 0.22 -31.66 10.94
N HIS A 389 1.37 -31.22 10.45
CA HIS A 389 2.61 -31.99 10.55
C HIS A 389 3.25 -31.73 11.91
N HIS A 390 2.74 -32.42 12.94
CA HIS A 390 3.47 -32.65 14.19
C HIS A 390 4.74 -33.48 13.92
N ARG A 391 5.81 -32.84 13.44
CA ARG A 391 7.18 -33.38 13.51
C ARG A 391 7.89 -32.77 14.71
N ARG A 392 8.09 -33.61 15.74
CA ARG A 392 8.98 -33.31 16.88
C ARG A 392 10.43 -33.29 16.40
N LEU A 393 11.02 -32.11 16.17
CA LEU A 393 12.46 -31.94 15.98
C LEU A 393 12.96 -30.62 16.63
N ASN A 394 14.27 -30.52 16.83
CA ASN A 394 15.01 -29.66 17.76
C ASN A 394 14.66 -28.15 17.75
N MET A 395 14.64 -27.56 18.95
CA MET A 395 14.15 -26.20 19.27
C MET A 395 14.84 -25.04 18.51
N SER A 396 16.06 -25.23 17.99
CA SER A 396 16.80 -24.21 17.22
C SER A 396 16.57 -24.27 15.70
N SER A 397 16.17 -25.42 15.13
CA SER A 397 15.82 -25.55 13.71
C SER A 397 14.33 -25.25 13.44
N VAL A 398 13.48 -25.36 14.46
CA VAL A 398 12.04 -25.09 14.36
C VAL A 398 11.73 -23.63 13.99
N GLN A 399 12.56 -22.67 14.42
CA GLN A 399 12.28 -21.25 14.19
C GLN A 399 12.57 -20.82 12.74
N SER A 400 13.62 -21.36 12.11
CA SER A 400 13.92 -21.11 10.69
C SER A 400 12.91 -21.80 9.77
N ASP A 401 12.47 -23.01 10.13
CA ASP A 401 11.49 -23.78 9.36
C ASP A 401 10.11 -23.10 9.40
N LEU A 402 9.68 -22.63 10.58
CA LEU A 402 8.44 -21.88 10.75
C LEU A 402 8.45 -20.56 9.98
N GLN A 403 9.57 -19.83 10.01
CA GLN A 403 9.71 -18.59 9.23
C GLN A 403 9.55 -18.85 7.73
N ARG A 404 10.21 -19.90 7.21
CA ARG A 404 10.11 -20.30 5.80
C ARG A 404 8.66 -20.66 5.41
N GLU A 405 7.95 -21.38 6.28
CA GLU A 405 6.57 -21.79 6.04
C GLU A 405 5.60 -20.59 6.00
N VAL A 406 5.78 -19.61 6.89
CA VAL A 406 4.95 -18.40 6.93
C VAL A 406 5.17 -17.53 5.69
N GLU A 407 6.42 -17.35 5.27
CA GLU A 407 6.74 -16.66 4.03
C GLU A 407 6.09 -17.35 2.82
N LEU A 408 6.16 -18.69 2.74
CA LEU A 408 5.52 -19.47 1.69
C LEU A 408 3.99 -19.29 1.65
N ARG A 409 3.33 -19.32 2.81
CA ARG A 409 1.88 -19.07 2.92
C ARG A 409 1.50 -17.66 2.47
N PHE A 410 2.32 -16.67 2.82
CA PHE A 410 2.12 -15.30 2.34
C PHE A 410 2.21 -15.23 0.81
N PHE A 411 3.21 -15.86 0.18
CA PHE A 411 3.34 -15.89 -1.27
C PHE A 411 2.14 -16.55 -1.96
N HIS A 412 1.68 -17.68 -1.43
CA HIS A 412 0.49 -18.35 -1.95
C HIS A 412 -0.75 -17.44 -1.84
N SER A 413 -0.87 -16.67 -0.77
CA SER A 413 -1.96 -15.71 -0.59
C SER A 413 -1.90 -14.58 -1.62
N CYS A 414 -0.70 -14.05 -1.92
CA CYS A 414 -0.50 -13.07 -2.99
C CYS A 414 -0.85 -13.63 -4.37
N GLN A 415 -0.51 -14.89 -4.64
CA GLN A 415 -0.86 -15.57 -5.89
C GLN A 415 -2.37 -15.76 -6.03
N SER A 416 -3.04 -16.23 -4.97
CA SER A 416 -4.50 -16.38 -4.92
C SER A 416 -5.20 -15.04 -5.16
N ARG A 417 -4.74 -13.96 -4.52
CA ARG A 417 -5.28 -12.61 -4.75
C ARG A 417 -5.05 -12.12 -6.19
N SER A 418 -3.91 -12.47 -6.79
CA SER A 418 -3.65 -12.14 -8.19
C SER A 418 -4.65 -12.84 -9.13
N ALA A 419 -4.99 -14.11 -8.84
CA ALA A 419 -6.01 -14.84 -9.59
C ALA A 419 -7.40 -14.21 -9.45
N GLU A 420 -7.81 -13.79 -8.24
CA GLU A 420 -9.04 -13.02 -8.05
C GLU A 420 -9.03 -11.71 -8.86
N SER A 421 -7.90 -11.02 -8.89
CA SER A 421 -7.74 -9.77 -9.64
C SER A 421 -7.92 -9.99 -11.15
N VAL A 422 -7.51 -11.14 -11.70
CA VAL A 422 -7.78 -11.48 -13.11
C VAL A 422 -9.27 -11.55 -13.38
N SER A 423 -10.05 -12.15 -12.48
CA SER A 423 -11.52 -12.19 -12.60
C SER A 423 -12.14 -10.80 -12.53
N GLU A 424 -11.68 -9.94 -11.61
CA GLU A 424 -12.13 -8.55 -11.49
C GLU A 424 -11.84 -7.74 -12.78
N VAL A 425 -10.63 -7.89 -13.35
CA VAL A 425 -10.25 -7.23 -14.61
C VAL A 425 -11.07 -7.75 -15.79
N THR A 426 -11.33 -9.06 -15.83
CA THR A 426 -12.15 -9.67 -16.89
C THR A 426 -13.58 -9.14 -16.86
N GLU A 427 -14.20 -9.03 -15.68
CA GLU A 427 -15.55 -8.45 -15.58
C GLU A 427 -15.58 -6.96 -15.89
N PHE A 428 -14.53 -6.22 -15.55
CA PHE A 428 -14.39 -4.84 -15.99
C PHE A 428 -14.28 -4.74 -17.52
N ALA A 429 -13.48 -5.59 -18.17
CA ALA A 429 -13.31 -5.60 -19.63
C ALA A 429 -14.65 -5.84 -20.36
N LYS A 430 -15.47 -6.78 -19.88
CA LYS A 430 -16.80 -7.05 -20.45
C LYS A 430 -17.75 -5.85 -20.41
N SER A 431 -17.50 -4.88 -19.52
CA SER A 431 -18.30 -3.66 -19.41
C SER A 431 -17.88 -2.55 -20.38
N ILE A 432 -16.73 -2.69 -21.04
CA ILE A 432 -16.22 -1.73 -22.01
C ILE A 432 -17.06 -1.84 -23.29
N PRO A 433 -17.69 -0.74 -23.76
CA PRO A 433 -18.47 -0.76 -24.99
C PRO A 433 -17.67 -1.30 -26.19
N GLY A 434 -18.24 -2.27 -26.89
CA GLY A 434 -17.62 -2.91 -28.05
C GLY A 434 -16.70 -4.09 -27.74
N PHE A 435 -16.28 -4.32 -26.49
CA PHE A 435 -15.34 -5.41 -26.16
C PHE A 435 -15.93 -6.79 -26.46
N LEU A 436 -17.18 -7.03 -26.05
CA LEU A 436 -17.89 -8.29 -26.31
C LEU A 436 -18.21 -8.52 -27.80
N ASN A 437 -18.12 -7.48 -28.63
CA ASN A 437 -18.33 -7.57 -30.08
C ASN A 437 -17.07 -8.01 -30.83
N LEU A 438 -15.90 -8.02 -30.18
CA LEU A 438 -14.66 -8.53 -30.74
C LEU A 438 -14.69 -10.05 -30.86
N ASP A 439 -13.83 -10.62 -31.71
CA ASP A 439 -13.65 -12.06 -31.78
C ASP A 439 -13.21 -12.61 -30.41
N LEU A 440 -13.64 -13.82 -30.07
CA LEU A 440 -13.30 -14.42 -28.78
C LEU A 440 -11.79 -14.59 -28.62
N ASN A 441 -11.04 -14.87 -29.69
CA ASN A 441 -9.58 -14.98 -29.63
C ASN A 441 -8.94 -13.62 -29.37
N ASP A 442 -9.48 -12.54 -29.94
CA ASP A 442 -8.99 -11.18 -29.70
C ASP A 442 -9.29 -10.77 -28.26
N GLN A 443 -10.49 -11.05 -27.74
CA GLN A 443 -10.83 -10.80 -26.33
C GLN A 443 -9.85 -11.50 -25.37
N VAL A 444 -9.54 -12.77 -25.65
CA VAL A 444 -8.57 -13.57 -24.88
C VAL A 444 -7.16 -12.99 -24.98
N THR A 445 -6.75 -12.57 -26.18
CA THR A 445 -5.41 -12.03 -26.45
C THR A 445 -5.20 -10.70 -25.75
N LEU A 446 -6.14 -9.77 -25.89
CA LEU A 446 -6.13 -8.47 -25.22
C LEU A 446 -6.01 -8.63 -23.70
N LEU A 447 -6.81 -9.52 -23.10
CA LEU A 447 -6.74 -9.78 -21.66
C LEU A 447 -5.41 -10.42 -21.24
N LYS A 448 -4.91 -11.38 -22.03
CA LYS A 448 -3.66 -12.09 -21.72
C LYS A 448 -2.47 -11.15 -21.51
N TYR A 449 -2.40 -10.08 -22.29
CA TYR A 449 -1.30 -9.12 -22.22
C TYR A 449 -1.60 -7.91 -21.31
N ALA A 450 -2.86 -7.45 -21.25
CA ALA A 450 -3.23 -6.29 -20.45
C ALA A 450 -3.31 -6.56 -18.93
N VAL A 451 -3.67 -7.78 -18.50
CA VAL A 451 -4.04 -8.06 -17.10
C VAL A 451 -2.92 -7.71 -16.11
N ILE A 452 -1.66 -8.02 -16.43
CA ILE A 452 -0.55 -7.74 -15.52
C ILE A 452 -0.29 -6.24 -15.36
N GLU A 453 -0.41 -5.48 -16.46
CA GLU A 453 -0.26 -4.01 -16.45
C GLU A 453 -1.38 -3.38 -15.62
N VAL A 454 -2.62 -3.81 -15.86
CA VAL A 454 -3.80 -3.38 -15.09
C VAL A 454 -3.61 -3.66 -13.60
N ILE A 455 -3.15 -4.85 -13.22
CA ILE A 455 -2.88 -5.21 -11.82
C ILE A 455 -1.80 -4.30 -11.20
N ILE A 456 -0.71 -4.01 -11.91
CA ILE A 456 0.36 -3.12 -11.42
C ILE A 456 -0.16 -1.68 -11.23
N ILE A 457 -0.96 -1.18 -12.15
CA ILE A 457 -1.59 0.15 -12.05
C ILE A 457 -2.59 0.19 -10.90
N MET A 458 -3.38 -0.87 -10.70
CA MET A 458 -4.32 -1.00 -9.59
C MET A 458 -3.63 -1.13 -8.22
N MET A 459 -2.42 -1.69 -8.16
CA MET A 459 -1.61 -1.69 -6.94
C MET A 459 -1.06 -0.31 -6.61
N SER A 460 -0.82 0.55 -7.60
CA SER A 460 -0.14 1.83 -7.38
C SER A 460 -0.83 2.74 -6.34
N PRO A 461 -2.17 2.92 -6.34
CA PRO A 461 -2.89 3.62 -5.27
C PRO A 461 -2.72 3.06 -3.86
N LEU A 462 -2.39 1.76 -3.75
CA LEU A 462 -2.23 1.05 -2.48
C LEU A 462 -0.82 1.24 -1.90
N MET A 463 0.12 1.70 -2.73
CA MET A 463 1.53 1.83 -2.40
C MET A 463 1.91 3.28 -2.15
N ASN A 464 2.73 3.50 -1.11
CA ASN A 464 3.46 4.74 -0.90
C ASN A 464 4.95 4.45 -0.79
N LYS A 465 5.75 5.46 -0.47
CA LYS A 465 7.21 5.30 -0.34
C LYS A 465 7.64 4.31 0.76
N ASP A 466 6.78 4.11 1.77
CA ASP A 466 7.09 3.38 3.00
C ASP A 466 6.51 1.95 3.01
N GLY A 467 5.54 1.64 2.15
CA GLY A 467 4.88 0.33 2.13
C GLY A 467 3.62 0.27 1.27
N THR A 468 2.88 -0.83 1.40
CA THR A 468 1.69 -1.14 0.61
C THR A 468 0.53 -1.62 1.47
N LEU A 469 -0.68 -1.25 1.10
CA LEU A 469 -1.90 -1.87 1.63
C LEU A 469 -2.11 -3.25 1.00
N ILE A 470 -2.50 -4.22 1.82
CA ILE A 470 -2.94 -5.56 1.39
C ILE A 470 -4.23 -5.95 2.14
N SER A 471 -4.80 -7.10 1.81
CA SER A 471 -6.04 -7.63 2.38
C SER A 471 -7.16 -6.57 2.46
N TYR A 472 -7.52 -6.02 1.30
CA TYR A 472 -8.57 -5.01 1.16
C TYR A 472 -8.38 -3.76 2.03
N GLY A 473 -7.13 -3.42 2.37
CA GLY A 473 -6.79 -2.23 3.14
C GLY A 473 -6.71 -2.45 4.66
N GLN A 474 -6.85 -3.69 5.14
CA GLN A 474 -6.77 -4.02 6.56
C GLN A 474 -5.33 -4.12 7.07
N ILE A 475 -4.37 -4.35 6.20
CA ILE A 475 -2.96 -4.52 6.55
C ILE A 475 -2.13 -3.50 5.77
N PHE A 476 -1.15 -2.91 6.43
CA PHE A 476 -0.09 -2.12 5.81
C PHE A 476 1.25 -2.84 5.98
N MET A 477 1.81 -3.35 4.88
CA MET A 477 3.10 -4.03 4.90
C MET A 477 4.20 -3.06 4.47
N THR A 478 5.25 -2.94 5.29
CA THR A 478 6.34 -2.00 5.03
C THR A 478 7.22 -2.47 3.87
N ARG A 479 7.74 -1.50 3.09
CA ARG A 479 8.65 -1.75 1.97
C ARG A 479 9.94 -2.42 2.42
N GLU A 480 10.49 -1.98 3.55
CA GLU A 480 11.73 -2.55 4.09
C GLU A 480 11.54 -4.02 4.51
N PHE A 481 10.40 -4.37 5.10
CA PHE A 481 10.10 -5.78 5.36
C PHE A 481 9.94 -6.59 4.07
N LEU A 482 9.21 -6.07 3.08
CA LEU A 482 9.07 -6.73 1.77
C LEU A 482 10.41 -7.00 1.10
N LYS A 483 11.39 -6.09 1.25
CA LYS A 483 12.77 -6.28 0.77
C LYS A 483 13.53 -7.38 1.51
N SER A 484 13.22 -7.59 2.78
CA SER A 484 13.86 -8.63 3.61
C SER A 484 13.38 -10.05 3.28
N LEU A 485 12.25 -10.19 2.59
CA LEU A 485 11.69 -11.49 2.21
C LEU A 485 12.57 -12.19 1.16
N ARG A 486 12.49 -13.53 1.13
CA ARG A 486 13.28 -14.35 0.20
C ARG A 486 13.04 -13.99 -1.27
N LYS A 487 14.07 -14.25 -2.09
CA LYS A 487 13.95 -14.20 -3.55
C LYS A 487 12.98 -15.27 -4.07
N PRO A 488 12.29 -15.02 -5.19
CA PRO A 488 12.38 -13.84 -6.05
C PRO A 488 11.48 -12.66 -5.62
N PHE A 489 10.75 -12.77 -4.52
CA PHE A 489 9.67 -11.83 -4.21
C PHE A 489 10.15 -10.41 -3.87
N SER A 490 11.22 -10.29 -3.09
CA SER A 490 11.82 -8.99 -2.77
C SER A 490 12.26 -8.23 -4.02
N GLU A 491 12.83 -8.93 -5.01
CA GLU A 491 13.23 -8.34 -6.29
C GLU A 491 12.04 -7.98 -7.18
N MET A 492 10.96 -8.76 -7.12
CA MET A 492 9.75 -8.50 -7.90
C MET A 492 8.98 -7.27 -7.41
N MET A 493 9.00 -6.99 -6.10
CA MET A 493 8.21 -5.90 -5.52
C MET A 493 8.86 -4.52 -5.69
N GLU A 494 10.19 -4.43 -5.72
CA GLU A 494 10.89 -3.14 -5.77
C GLU A 494 10.56 -2.32 -7.03
N PRO A 495 10.55 -2.87 -8.25
CA PRO A 495 10.12 -2.14 -9.44
C PRO A 495 8.67 -1.63 -9.35
N LYS A 496 7.79 -2.37 -8.66
CA LYS A 496 6.39 -1.96 -8.46
C LYS A 496 6.31 -0.75 -7.53
N PHE A 497 7.14 -0.68 -6.50
CA PHE A 497 7.24 0.52 -5.66
C PHE A 497 7.75 1.74 -6.44
N GLU A 498 8.81 1.58 -7.23
CA GLU A 498 9.37 2.66 -8.03
C GLU A 498 8.37 3.20 -9.06
N PHE A 499 7.68 2.29 -9.76
CA PHE A 499 6.60 2.64 -10.67
C PHE A 499 5.48 3.38 -9.92
N SER A 500 5.01 2.83 -8.81
CA SER A 500 3.88 3.40 -8.05
C SER A 500 4.17 4.79 -7.54
N VAL A 501 5.39 5.06 -7.05
CA VAL A 501 5.79 6.40 -6.61
C VAL A 501 5.68 7.40 -7.76
N LYS A 502 6.20 7.06 -8.95
CA LYS A 502 6.14 7.93 -10.13
C LYS A 502 4.71 8.08 -10.64
N PHE A 503 3.97 6.98 -10.76
CA PHE A 503 2.60 6.97 -11.25
C PHE A 503 1.66 7.78 -10.34
N ASN A 504 1.85 7.70 -9.02
CA ASN A 504 1.06 8.48 -8.06
C ASN A 504 1.31 10.00 -8.14
N MET A 505 2.43 10.45 -8.72
CA MET A 505 2.70 11.88 -8.96
C MET A 505 1.81 12.49 -10.05
N LEU A 506 1.20 11.67 -10.91
CA LEU A 506 0.21 12.13 -11.90
C LEU A 506 -1.11 12.54 -11.24
N GLU A 507 -1.30 12.17 -9.97
CA GLU A 507 -2.44 12.53 -9.12
C GLU A 507 -3.82 12.09 -9.62
N LEU A 508 -3.91 11.27 -10.68
CA LEU A 508 -5.12 10.72 -11.29
C LEU A 508 -6.18 10.30 -10.25
N ASP A 509 -7.46 10.57 -10.49
CA ASP A 509 -8.54 10.08 -9.63
C ASP A 509 -9.11 8.74 -10.13
N ASP A 510 -10.12 8.19 -9.44
CA ASP A 510 -10.72 6.91 -9.83
C ASP A 510 -11.40 6.97 -11.22
N SER A 511 -11.85 8.15 -11.67
CA SER A 511 -12.43 8.33 -13.02
C SER A 511 -11.34 8.28 -14.09
N ASP A 512 -10.22 8.96 -13.86
CA ASP A 512 -9.05 8.90 -14.76
C ASP A 512 -8.50 7.47 -14.86
N MET A 513 -8.44 6.77 -13.73
CA MET A 513 -7.99 5.38 -13.66
C MET A 513 -8.90 4.47 -14.49
N ALA A 514 -10.22 4.59 -14.34
CA ALA A 514 -11.17 3.78 -15.10
C ALA A 514 -10.96 3.90 -16.62
N LEU A 515 -10.77 5.12 -17.12
CA LEU A 515 -10.48 5.37 -18.53
C LEU A 515 -9.14 4.78 -18.95
N PHE A 516 -8.09 5.01 -18.15
CA PHE A 516 -6.74 4.55 -18.46
C PHE A 516 -6.66 3.01 -18.52
N LEU A 517 -7.32 2.32 -17.59
CA LEU A 517 -7.39 0.85 -17.61
C LEU A 517 -8.13 0.32 -18.84
N ALA A 518 -9.21 0.98 -19.27
CA ALA A 518 -9.92 0.58 -20.47
C ALA A 518 -9.04 0.70 -21.73
N VAL A 519 -8.22 1.76 -21.83
CA VAL A 519 -7.26 1.92 -22.93
C VAL A 519 -6.23 0.79 -22.96
N ILE A 520 -5.69 0.40 -21.80
CA ILE A 520 -4.71 -0.70 -21.72
C ILE A 520 -5.35 -2.02 -22.13
N ILE A 521 -6.55 -2.31 -21.65
CA ILE A 521 -7.28 -3.54 -22.04
C ILE A 521 -7.52 -3.59 -23.55
N LEU A 522 -7.86 -2.47 -24.18
CA LEU A 522 -8.06 -2.39 -25.63
C LEU A 522 -6.76 -2.31 -26.44
N SER A 523 -5.60 -2.32 -25.78
CA SER A 523 -4.27 -2.30 -26.41
C SER A 523 -3.44 -3.54 -26.09
N GLY A 524 -4.02 -4.50 -25.36
CA GLY A 524 -3.34 -5.69 -24.82
C GLY A 524 -2.57 -6.47 -25.85
#